data_AF-A0A538PNA2-F1
#
_entry.id   AF-A0A538PNA2-F1
#
_cell.length_a   1.000
_cell.length_b   1.000
_cell.length_c   1.000
_cell.angle_alpha   90.00
_cell.angle_beta   90.00
_cell.angle_gamma   90.00
#
_symmetry.space_group_name_H-M   'P 1'
#
loop_
_entity.id
_entity.type
_entity.pdbx_description
1 polymer ?
#
loop_
_entity_poly.entity_id
_entity_poly.type
_entity_poly.pdbx_seq_one_letter_code
_entity_poly.pdbx_strand_id
1 'polypeptide(L)'
;MEPFTSEPPGLDFAGTCDLAIWCKLLHDKGWSGPRIARAIAKSEGYVNNLIRVVERASPSIMLRWRAEQNGLADHVCATDWLVAVCLLSHTQQDEELQRRIASRPMRS
;
A
#
# COMPACT_ATOMS: atom_id res chain seq x y z
N MET A 1 6.09 -27.50 -33.36
CA MET A 1 5.13 -27.23 -32.26
C MET A 1 5.97 -26.54 -31.20
N GLU A 2 5.99 -25.22 -31.22
CA GLU A 2 6.82 -24.43 -30.30
C GLU A 2 6.20 -24.48 -28.88
N PRO A 3 7.01 -24.64 -27.83
CA PRO A 3 6.49 -24.61 -26.47
C PRO A 3 6.11 -23.17 -26.10
N PHE A 4 4.83 -22.95 -25.83
CA PHE A 4 4.34 -21.73 -25.16
C PHE A 4 4.82 -21.74 -23.69
N THR A 5 6.07 -21.34 -23.46
CA THR A 5 6.53 -20.97 -22.12
C THR A 5 6.47 -19.45 -21.99
N SER A 6 5.27 -18.89 -22.07
CA SER A 6 5.05 -17.56 -21.51
C SER A 6 4.82 -17.76 -20.02
N GLU A 7 5.84 -17.52 -19.19
CA GLU A 7 5.58 -17.16 -17.80
C GLU A 7 4.46 -16.10 -17.80
N PRO A 8 3.40 -16.26 -16.99
CA PRO A 8 2.37 -15.25 -16.94
C PRO A 8 3.06 -13.91 -16.65
N PRO A 9 2.78 -12.84 -17.41
CA PRO A 9 3.39 -11.55 -17.16
C PRO A 9 3.19 -11.25 -15.69
N GLY A 10 4.30 -11.09 -14.97
CA GLY A 10 4.27 -10.76 -13.55
C GLY A 10 3.32 -9.59 -13.36
N LEU A 11 2.47 -9.66 -12.33
CA LEU A 11 1.52 -8.59 -12.03
C LEU A 11 2.31 -7.28 -11.84
N ASP A 12 2.22 -6.39 -12.82
CA ASP A 12 2.85 -5.09 -12.76
C ASP A 12 1.92 -4.15 -11.99
N PHE A 13 2.27 -3.90 -10.73
CA PHE A 13 1.53 -2.98 -9.88
C PHE A 13 2.09 -1.59 -10.07
N ALA A 14 1.23 -0.58 -10.26
CA ALA A 14 1.64 0.83 -10.37
C ALA A 14 2.10 1.45 -9.02
N GLY A 15 2.54 0.61 -8.07
CA GLY A 15 3.08 0.97 -6.77
C GLY A 15 2.56 0.09 -5.62
N THR A 16 3.10 0.33 -4.43
CA THR A 16 2.79 -0.42 -3.20
C THR A 16 1.32 -0.28 -2.76
N CYS A 17 0.64 0.82 -3.10
CA CYS A 17 -0.76 1.05 -2.76
C CYS A 17 -1.66 0.08 -3.52
N ASP A 18 -1.44 -0.06 -4.84
CA ASP A 18 -2.19 -1.00 -5.67
C ASP A 18 -1.90 -2.45 -5.27
N LEU A 19 -0.64 -2.77 -4.94
CA LEU A 19 -0.27 -4.06 -4.36
C LEU A 19 -1.01 -4.34 -3.04
N ALA A 20 -1.13 -3.35 -2.15
CA ALA A 20 -1.81 -3.50 -0.87
C ALA A 20 -3.31 -3.76 -1.05
N ILE A 21 -3.95 -3.02 -1.96
CA ILE A 21 -5.35 -3.23 -2.33
C ILE A 21 -5.54 -4.65 -2.89
N TRP A 22 -4.65 -5.10 -3.75
CA TRP A 22 -4.70 -6.46 -4.31
C TRP A 22 -4.52 -7.53 -3.23
N CYS A 23 -3.58 -7.37 -2.30
CA CYS A 23 -3.43 -8.26 -1.15
C CYS A 23 -4.72 -8.36 -0.34
N LYS A 24 -5.38 -7.22 -0.07
CA LYS A 24 -6.66 -7.17 0.65
C LYS A 24 -7.77 -7.87 -0.12
N LEU A 25 -7.86 -7.66 -1.43
CA LEU A 25 -8.85 -8.35 -2.28
C LEU A 25 -8.68 -9.87 -2.26
N LEU A 26 -7.45 -10.38 -2.31
CA LEU A 26 -7.20 -11.82 -2.17
C LEU A 26 -7.59 -12.33 -0.78
N HIS A 27 -7.26 -11.57 0.26
CA HIS A 27 -7.63 -11.91 1.63
C HIS A 27 -9.15 -11.99 1.82
N ASP A 28 -9.91 -11.02 1.29
CA ASP A 28 -11.38 -11.03 1.27
C ASP A 28 -11.96 -12.25 0.52
N LYS A 29 -11.21 -12.80 -0.45
CA LYS A 29 -11.55 -14.03 -1.18
C LYS A 29 -11.08 -15.31 -0.48
N GLY A 30 -10.63 -15.21 0.77
CA GLY A 30 -10.25 -16.34 1.61
C GLY A 30 -8.82 -16.83 1.40
N TRP A 31 -7.96 -16.08 0.71
CA TRP A 31 -6.53 -16.42 0.67
C TRP A 31 -5.87 -16.06 2.00
N SER A 32 -5.06 -16.98 2.54
CA SER A 32 -4.29 -16.72 3.75
C SER A 32 -3.08 -15.82 3.49
N GLY A 33 -2.64 -15.08 4.52
CA GLY A 33 -1.42 -14.26 4.48
C GLY A 33 -0.19 -14.99 3.92
N PRO A 34 0.14 -16.23 4.39
CA PRO A 34 1.25 -17.01 3.84
C PRO A 34 1.10 -17.35 2.36
N ARG A 35 -0.13 -17.59 1.89
CA ARG A 35 -0.39 -17.88 0.47
C ARG A 35 -0.17 -16.65 -0.40
N ILE A 36 -0.68 -15.50 0.03
CA ILE A 36 -0.49 -14.22 -0.67
C ILE A 36 1.01 -13.85 -0.69
N ALA A 37 1.68 -13.98 0.44
CA ALA A 37 3.11 -13.68 0.60
C ALA A 37 3.99 -14.47 -0.38
N ARG A 38 3.72 -15.78 -0.55
CA ARG A 38 4.38 -16.60 -1.57
C ARG A 38 4.10 -16.12 -2.99
N ALA A 39 2.86 -15.73 -3.29
CA ALA A 39 2.47 -15.29 -4.62
C ALA A 39 3.18 -13.99 -5.07
N ILE A 40 3.58 -13.14 -4.12
CA ILE A 40 4.28 -11.87 -4.41
C ILE A 40 5.75 -11.86 -4.00
N ALA A 41 6.30 -13.01 -3.59
CA ALA A 41 7.66 -13.18 -3.09
C ALA A 41 8.02 -12.18 -1.96
N LYS A 42 7.12 -12.00 -0.99
CA LYS A 42 7.35 -11.18 0.22
C LYS A 42 7.12 -12.00 1.49
N SER A 43 7.36 -11.41 2.66
CA SER A 43 7.05 -12.03 3.95
C SER A 43 5.55 -11.91 4.28
N GLU A 44 5.04 -12.84 5.07
CA GLU A 44 3.68 -12.77 5.60
C GLU A 44 3.44 -11.50 6.42
N GLY A 45 4.40 -11.12 7.27
CA GLY A 45 4.31 -9.89 8.07
C GLY A 45 4.18 -8.63 7.19
N TYR A 46 4.88 -8.59 6.06
CA TYR A 46 4.75 -7.50 5.10
C TYR A 46 3.33 -7.45 4.50
N VAL A 47 2.79 -8.58 4.05
CA VAL A 47 1.43 -8.68 3.51
C VAL A 47 0.39 -8.26 4.55
N ASN A 48 0.51 -8.75 5.79
CA ASN A 48 -0.43 -8.43 6.86
C ASN A 48 -0.42 -6.93 7.19
N ASN A 49 0.75 -6.29 7.14
CA ASN A 49 0.84 -4.83 7.32
C ASN A 49 0.15 -4.08 6.18
N LEU A 50 0.34 -4.49 4.92
CA LEU A 50 -0.35 -3.87 3.79
C LEU A 50 -1.88 -3.98 3.91
N ILE A 51 -2.39 -5.17 4.25
CA ILE A 51 -3.83 -5.40 4.44
C ILE A 51 -4.38 -4.50 5.55
N ARG A 52 -3.70 -4.45 6.71
CA ARG A 52 -4.10 -3.61 7.84
C ARG A 52 -4.17 -2.14 7.50
N VAL A 53 -3.24 -1.64 6.69
CA VAL A 53 -3.27 -0.25 6.20
C VAL A 53 -4.53 -0.02 5.37
N VAL A 54 -4.80 -0.88 4.39
CA VAL A 54 -5.99 -0.73 3.52
C VAL A 54 -7.30 -0.83 4.29
N GLU A 55 -7.38 -1.67 5.32
CA GLU A 55 -8.58 -1.83 6.15
C GLU A 55 -8.89 -0.63 7.04
N ARG A 56 -7.88 0.17 7.39
CA ARG A 56 -8.00 1.19 8.45
C ARG A 56 -7.66 2.61 8.01
N ALA A 57 -7.04 2.79 6.85
CA ALA A 57 -6.69 4.10 6.33
C ALA A 57 -7.94 4.92 5.99
N SER A 58 -7.90 6.20 6.33
CA SER A 58 -8.88 7.17 5.85
C SER A 58 -8.81 7.29 4.32
N PRO A 59 -9.89 7.73 3.65
CA PRO A 59 -9.86 7.99 2.22
C PRO A 59 -8.75 8.99 1.82
N SER A 60 -8.49 10.00 2.64
CA SER A 60 -7.45 11.01 2.41
C SER A 60 -6.05 10.38 2.36
N ILE A 61 -5.74 9.46 3.28
CA ILE A 61 -4.48 8.71 3.29
C ILE A 61 -4.36 7.83 2.03
N MET A 62 -5.41 7.08 1.68
CA MET A 62 -5.38 6.21 0.50
C MET A 62 -5.16 7.00 -0.80
N LEU A 63 -5.85 8.13 -0.96
CA LEU A 63 -5.68 9.03 -2.11
C LEU A 63 -4.27 9.61 -2.17
N ARG A 64 -3.74 10.09 -1.04
CA ARG A 64 -2.38 10.63 -0.99
C ARG A 64 -1.35 9.56 -1.32
N TRP A 65 -1.43 8.40 -0.68
CA TRP A 65 -0.47 7.32 -0.87
C TRP A 65 -0.40 6.86 -2.33
N ARG A 66 -1.55 6.79 -3.01
CA ARG A 66 -1.62 6.50 -4.44
C ARG A 66 -1.04 7.63 -5.29
N ALA A 67 -1.33 8.89 -4.97
CA ALA A 67 -0.79 10.04 -5.70
C ALA A 67 0.75 10.08 -5.66
N GLU A 68 1.35 9.74 -4.52
CA GLU A 68 2.81 9.69 -4.35
C GLU A 68 3.48 8.67 -5.28
N GLN A 69 2.86 7.50 -5.46
CA GLN A 69 3.43 6.43 -6.31
C GLN A 69 3.32 6.71 -7.80
N ASN A 70 2.37 7.57 -8.18
CA ASN A 70 2.22 8.03 -9.56
C ASN A 70 3.01 9.31 -9.85
N GLY A 71 3.86 9.77 -8.91
CA GLY A 71 4.63 11.01 -9.06
C GLY A 71 3.79 12.29 -9.05
N LEU A 72 2.52 12.21 -8.64
CA LEU A 72 1.58 13.33 -8.58
C LEU A 72 1.67 14.10 -7.25
N ALA A 73 2.33 13.51 -6.27
CA ALA A 73 2.49 14.11 -4.95
C ALA A 73 3.84 13.75 -4.34
N ASP A 74 4.22 14.59 -3.39
CA ASP A 74 5.42 14.45 -2.60
C ASP A 74 5.36 13.27 -1.63
N HIS A 75 6.36 12.38 -1.66
CA HIS A 75 6.45 11.23 -0.74
C HIS A 75 6.43 11.61 0.75
N VAL A 76 5.32 11.31 1.45
CA VAL A 76 5.17 11.43 2.91
C VAL A 76 4.55 10.17 3.55
N CYS A 77 3.98 9.27 2.74
CA CYS A 77 3.33 8.03 3.16
C CYS A 77 4.30 6.83 3.17
N ALA A 78 5.35 6.90 3.99
CA ALA A 78 6.23 5.76 4.25
C ALA A 78 5.45 4.62 4.95
N THR A 79 5.75 3.36 4.61
CA THR A 79 4.99 2.18 5.06
C THR A 79 4.95 2.03 6.59
N ASP A 80 6.06 2.30 7.27
CA ASP A 80 6.15 2.29 8.74
C ASP A 80 5.22 3.32 9.39
N TRP A 81 5.18 4.54 8.84
CA TRP A 81 4.25 5.56 9.30
C TRP A 81 2.80 5.20 8.97
N LEU A 82 2.52 4.64 7.78
CA LEU A 82 1.18 4.18 7.42
C LEU A 82 0.66 3.14 8.42
N VAL A 83 1.50 2.16 8.79
CA VAL A 83 1.14 1.14 9.80
C VAL A 83 0.82 1.77 11.15
N ALA A 84 1.58 2.79 11.57
CA ALA A 84 1.35 3.48 12.85
C ALA A 84 0.11 4.39 12.83
N VAL A 85 -0.03 5.24 11.81
CA VAL A 85 -1.10 6.24 11.73
C VAL A 85 -2.48 5.58 11.57
N CYS A 86 -2.56 4.45 10.87
CA CYS A 86 -3.81 3.71 10.67
C CYS A 86 -4.36 3.08 11.98
N LEU A 87 -3.64 3.16 13.10
CA LEU A 87 -4.18 2.80 14.42
C LEU A 87 -5.10 3.88 15.00
N LEU A 88 -4.99 5.13 14.53
CA LEU A 88 -5.76 6.29 15.00
C LEU A 88 -7.16 6.35 14.36
N SER A 89 -8.02 7.22 14.90
CA SER A 89 -9.30 7.57 14.25
C SER A 89 -9.07 8.32 12.93
N HIS A 90 -10.01 8.27 11.98
CA HIS A 90 -9.85 8.92 10.68
C HIS A 90 -9.58 10.43 10.78
N THR A 91 -10.21 11.14 11.73
CA THR A 91 -9.93 12.57 11.95
C THR A 91 -8.47 12.81 12.32
N GLN A 92 -7.93 12.00 13.25
CA GLN A 92 -6.53 12.11 13.68
C GLN A 92 -5.54 11.67 12.58
N GLN A 93 -5.93 10.69 11.76
CA GLN A 93 -5.18 10.29 10.58
C GLN A 93 -5.01 11.45 9.60
N ASP A 94 -6.11 12.14 9.30
CA ASP A 94 -6.12 13.28 8.37
C ASP A 94 -5.31 14.45 8.92
N GLU A 95 -5.38 14.73 10.23
CA GLU A 95 -4.56 15.73 10.90
C GLU A 95 -3.06 15.43 10.82
N GLU A 96 -2.65 14.18 11.08
CA GLU A 96 -1.24 13.76 10.95
C GLU A 96 -0.76 13.87 9.51
N LEU A 97 -1.61 13.49 8.54
CA LEU A 97 -1.30 13.64 7.14
C LEU A 97 -1.04 15.10 6.76
N GLN A 98 -1.93 16.02 7.18
CA GLN A 98 -1.72 17.46 6.94
C GLN A 98 -0.43 17.97 7.59
N ARG A 99 -0.13 17.54 8.82
CA ARG A 99 1.13 17.89 9.50
C ARG A 99 2.35 17.43 8.70
N ARG A 100 2.36 16.21 8.17
CA ARG A 100 3.48 15.73 7.33
C ARG A 100 3.61 16.48 6.01
N ILE A 101 2.50 16.83 5.38
CA ILE A 101 2.50 17.62 4.15
C ILE A 101 3.11 19.00 4.43
N ALA A 102 2.72 19.65 5.52
CA ALA A 102 3.19 20.98 5.90
C ALA A 102 4.65 21.00 6.39
N SER A 103 5.13 19.92 7.01
CA SER A 103 6.47 19.86 7.62
C SER A 103 7.59 19.57 6.63
N ARG A 104 7.27 19.42 5.34
CA ARG A 104 8.27 19.12 4.32
C ARG A 104 9.04 20.41 3.97
N PRO A 105 10.39 20.41 4.06
CA PRO A 105 11.15 21.57 3.64
C PRO A 105 10.89 21.82 2.14
N MET A 106 10.48 23.04 1.79
CA MET A 106 10.48 23.47 0.39
C MET A 106 11.91 23.27 -0.11
N ARG A 107 12.09 22.42 -1.12
CA ARG A 107 13.38 22.31 -1.80
C ARG A 107 13.64 23.67 -2.46
N SER A 108 14.51 24.47 -1.83
CA SER A 108 15.14 25.67 -2.39
C SER A 108 16.12 25.28 -3.49
#